data_AF-A0A563C4S3-F1
#
_entry.id   AF-A0A563C4S3-F1
#
_cell.length_a   1.000
_cell.length_b   1.000
_cell.length_c   1.000
_cell.angle_alpha   90.00
_cell.angle_beta   90.00
_cell.angle_gamma   90.00
#
_symmetry.space_group_name_H-M   'P 1'
#
loop_
_entity.id
_entity.type
_entity.pdbx_description
1 polymer ?
#
loop_
_entity_poly.entity_id
_entity_poly.type
_entity_poly.pdbx_seq_one_letter_code
_entity_poly.pdbx_strand_id
1 'polypeptide(L)'
;MQEKELKTSLSQRIIIGIIAILLFASTIAIYALIVLNGEKNKATSSVKKEELAAVTKELTEKQKQLKTASEKMSKQYFNTLNSFRGKVKAYNAESVQNAGLKVYDLKSSDGAEITDATKSYYAYYIGWCPDESVFDSSFDDPKKPTTLKEPLAVTNPASLIAGWSEGIKGMKIGAVREVDIPGALAYGNDREICGAKNSPLKFIILPISVTDEYKTLNSEYSKLYNKYQKIQAEINGLGA
;
A
#
# COMPACT_ATOMS: atom_id res chain seq x y z
N MET A 1 33.43 -75.74 -9.70
CA MET A 1 33.28 -74.37 -9.16
C MET A 1 32.91 -74.52 -7.69
N GLN A 2 33.81 -74.15 -6.76
CA GLN A 2 33.53 -74.26 -5.33
C GLN A 2 32.95 -72.91 -4.84
N GLU A 3 31.66 -72.92 -4.52
CA GLU A 3 31.00 -71.87 -3.73
C GLU A 3 31.69 -71.80 -2.36
N LYS A 4 32.48 -70.75 -2.13
CA LYS A 4 32.93 -70.41 -0.78
C LYS A 4 31.76 -69.75 -0.06
N GLU A 5 31.10 -70.49 0.83
CA GLU A 5 30.16 -69.91 1.78
C GLU A 5 30.88 -68.91 2.69
N LEU A 6 30.67 -67.61 2.46
CA LEU A 6 31.08 -66.53 3.35
C LEU A 6 30.19 -66.53 4.59
N LYS A 7 30.55 -67.30 5.62
CA LYS A 7 29.90 -67.26 6.93
C LYS A 7 30.46 -66.09 7.74
N THR A 8 29.66 -65.04 7.92
CA THR A 8 29.95 -63.92 8.83
C THR A 8 30.17 -64.39 10.26
N SER A 9 31.22 -63.89 10.93
CA SER A 9 31.54 -64.28 12.32
C SER A 9 30.49 -63.74 13.30
N LEU A 10 30.35 -64.40 14.46
CA LEU A 10 29.35 -64.06 15.47
C LEU A 10 29.53 -62.61 15.98
N SER A 11 30.77 -62.15 16.13
CA SER A 11 31.10 -60.76 16.48
C SER A 11 30.74 -59.76 15.38
N GLN A 12 30.94 -60.10 14.10
CA GLN A 12 30.50 -59.25 12.99
C GLN A 12 28.97 -59.15 12.92
N ARG A 13 28.25 -60.24 13.18
CA ARG A 13 26.78 -60.23 13.22
C ARG A 13 26.23 -59.35 14.34
N ILE A 14 26.88 -59.35 15.52
CA ILE A 14 26.51 -58.47 16.63
C ILE A 14 26.76 -56.99 16.27
N ILE A 15 27.91 -56.67 15.68
CA ILE A 15 28.25 -55.30 15.24
C ILE A 15 27.27 -54.83 14.15
N ILE A 16 26.98 -55.67 13.17
CA ILE A 16 26.00 -55.37 12.11
C ILE A 16 24.60 -55.16 12.71
N GLY A 17 24.21 -55.97 13.70
CA GLY A 17 22.95 -55.79 14.43
C GLY A 17 22.87 -54.45 15.18
N ILE A 18 23.94 -54.05 15.87
CA ILE A 18 24.01 -52.77 16.59
C ILE A 18 23.93 -51.58 15.61
N ILE A 19 24.69 -51.64 14.51
CA ILE A 19 24.66 -50.60 13.46
C ILE A 19 23.27 -50.52 12.83
N ALA A 20 22.63 -51.66 12.53
CA ALA A 20 21.28 -51.69 11.97
C ALA A 20 20.24 -51.08 12.91
N ILE A 21 20.33 -51.35 14.22
CA ILE A 21 19.43 -50.77 15.23
C ILE A 21 19.64 -49.26 15.36
N LEU A 22 20.90 -48.80 15.35
CA LEU A 22 21.21 -47.36 15.41
C LEU A 22 20.71 -46.62 14.17
N LEU A 23 20.88 -47.19 12.98
CA LEU A 23 20.37 -46.61 11.74
C LEU A 23 18.84 -46.55 11.75
N PHE A 24 18.16 -47.61 12.21
CA PHE A 24 16.70 -47.61 12.38
C PHE A 24 16.20 -46.59 13.41
N ALA A 25 16.89 -46.44 14.55
CA ALA A 25 16.52 -45.45 15.55
C ALA A 25 16.70 -44.01 15.03
N SER A 26 17.76 -43.76 14.25
CA SER A 26 18.04 -42.44 13.67
C SER A 26 16.98 -42.01 12.64
N THR A 27 16.50 -42.94 11.81
CA THR A 27 15.45 -42.63 10.82
C THR A 27 14.12 -42.36 11.48
N ILE A 28 13.73 -43.15 12.50
CA ILE A 28 12.51 -42.90 13.28
C ILE A 28 12.54 -41.53 13.96
N ALA A 29 13.69 -41.12 14.52
CA ALA A 29 13.85 -39.80 15.13
C ALA A 29 13.69 -38.66 14.10
N ILE A 30 14.23 -38.83 12.90
CA ILE A 30 14.06 -37.85 11.80
C ILE A 30 12.58 -37.76 11.38
N TYR A 31 11.89 -38.89 11.21
CA TYR A 31 10.46 -38.89 10.88
C TYR A 31 9.61 -38.27 12.01
N ALA A 32 9.91 -38.55 13.27
CA ALA A 32 9.25 -37.93 14.41
C ALA A 32 9.44 -36.41 14.41
N LEU A 33 10.65 -35.91 14.13
CA LEU A 33 10.91 -34.47 14.00
C LEU A 33 10.15 -33.84 12.82
N ILE A 34 10.07 -34.52 11.67
CA ILE A 34 9.30 -34.06 10.51
C ILE A 34 7.81 -33.97 10.83
N VAL A 35 7.24 -35.00 11.48
CA VAL A 35 5.82 -35.01 11.88
C VAL A 35 5.54 -33.94 12.94
N LEU A 36 6.37 -33.81 13.97
CA LEU A 36 6.23 -32.78 15.01
C LEU A 36 6.35 -31.37 14.45
N ASN A 37 7.26 -31.13 13.49
CA ASN A 37 7.34 -29.86 12.80
C ASN A 37 6.12 -29.62 11.88
N GLY A 38 5.63 -30.65 11.21
CA GLY A 38 4.41 -30.59 10.40
C GLY A 38 3.17 -30.21 11.22
N GLU A 39 2.98 -30.83 12.40
CA GLU A 39 1.88 -30.51 13.31
C GLU A 39 2.02 -29.11 13.93
N LYS A 40 3.24 -28.71 14.34
CA LYS A 40 3.51 -27.35 14.81
C LYS A 40 3.23 -26.29 13.75
N ASN A 41 3.61 -26.54 12.50
CA ASN A 41 3.35 -25.63 11.38
C ASN A 41 1.85 -25.55 11.07
N LYS A 42 1.12 -26.67 11.16
CA LYS A 42 -0.34 -26.70 11.00
C LYS A 42 -1.06 -25.94 12.11
N ALA A 43 -0.68 -26.14 13.37
CA ALA A 43 -1.22 -25.42 14.53
C ALA A 43 -0.90 -23.92 14.50
N THR A 44 0.34 -23.56 14.09
CA THR A 44 0.75 -22.17 13.90
C THR A 44 -0.04 -21.50 12.77
N SER A 45 -0.28 -22.23 11.66
CA SER A 45 -1.10 -21.74 10.55
C SER A 45 -2.56 -21.51 10.96
N SER A 46 -3.16 -22.39 11.78
CA SER A 46 -4.53 -22.19 12.27
C SER A 46 -4.66 -20.98 13.19
N VAL A 47 -3.71 -20.79 14.12
CA VAL A 47 -3.71 -19.62 15.03
C VAL A 47 -3.56 -18.31 14.25
N LYS A 48 -2.64 -18.26 13.27
CA LYS A 48 -2.45 -17.06 12.42
C LYS A 48 -3.66 -16.77 11.54
N LYS A 49 -4.38 -17.79 11.06
CA LYS A 49 -5.63 -17.60 10.30
C LYS A 49 -6.74 -17.01 11.17
N GLU A 50 -6.84 -17.44 12.42
CA GLU A 50 -7.77 -16.87 13.39
C GLU A 50 -7.40 -15.42 13.74
N GLU A 51 -6.12 -15.14 13.96
CA GLU A 51 -5.63 -13.78 14.17
C GLU A 51 -5.89 -12.88 12.94
N LEU A 52 -5.68 -13.39 11.72
CA LEU A 52 -5.98 -12.66 10.49
C LEU A 52 -7.47 -12.33 10.40
N ALA A 53 -8.36 -13.27 10.76
CA ALA A 53 -9.80 -13.04 10.77
C ALA A 53 -10.20 -11.97 11.79
N ALA A 54 -9.63 -12.00 13.00
CA ALA A 54 -9.85 -10.98 14.02
C ALA A 54 -9.38 -9.59 13.55
N VAL A 55 -8.16 -9.48 13.02
CA VAL A 55 -7.61 -8.22 12.48
C VAL A 55 -8.44 -7.72 11.30
N THR A 56 -8.95 -8.61 10.44
CA THR A 56 -9.83 -8.24 9.31
C THR A 56 -11.15 -7.63 9.80
N LYS A 57 -11.73 -8.19 10.86
CA LYS A 57 -12.94 -7.65 11.48
C LYS A 57 -12.69 -6.26 12.07
N GLU A 58 -11.59 -6.08 12.79
CA GLU A 58 -11.18 -4.78 13.34
C GLU A 58 -10.91 -3.75 12.23
N LEU A 59 -10.23 -4.16 11.16
CA LEU A 59 -9.99 -3.30 9.98
C LEU A 59 -11.28 -2.82 9.34
N THR A 60 -12.27 -3.71 9.19
CA THR A 60 -13.57 -3.38 8.59
C THR A 60 -14.31 -2.36 9.46
N GLU A 61 -14.30 -2.55 10.77
CA GLU A 61 -14.94 -1.61 11.71
C GLU A 61 -14.21 -0.25 11.72
N LYS A 62 -12.88 -0.24 11.74
CA LYS A 62 -12.10 1.00 11.66
C LYS A 62 -12.28 1.72 10.32
N GLN A 63 -12.41 0.99 9.22
CA GLN A 63 -12.72 1.58 7.92
C GLN A 63 -14.11 2.23 7.92
N LYS A 64 -15.10 1.59 8.54
CA LYS A 64 -16.45 2.17 8.71
C LYS A 64 -16.39 3.46 9.55
N GLN A 65 -15.64 3.46 10.65
CA GLN A 65 -15.43 4.66 11.48
C GLN A 65 -14.73 5.77 10.71
N LEU A 66 -13.70 5.44 9.92
CA LEU A 66 -13.02 6.40 9.04
C LEU A 66 -13.95 7.00 8.00
N LYS A 67 -14.81 6.19 7.37
CA LYS A 67 -15.80 6.65 6.41
C LYS A 67 -16.78 7.64 7.07
N THR A 68 -17.32 7.29 8.23
CA THR A 68 -18.21 8.21 8.98
C THR A 68 -17.49 9.51 9.37
N ALA A 69 -16.22 9.43 9.79
CA ALA A 69 -15.44 10.62 10.10
C ALA A 69 -15.11 11.45 8.84
N SER A 70 -14.90 10.81 7.69
CA SER A 70 -14.62 11.48 6.42
C SER A 70 -15.84 12.22 5.88
N GLU A 71 -17.07 11.82 6.19
CA GLU A 71 -18.30 12.53 5.79
C GLU A 71 -18.32 14.00 6.25
N LYS A 72 -17.82 14.29 7.46
CA LYS A 72 -17.69 15.67 7.95
C LYS A 72 -16.76 16.48 7.04
N MET A 73 -15.63 15.90 6.66
CA MET A 73 -14.62 16.54 5.82
C MET A 73 -15.10 16.68 4.38
N SER A 74 -15.79 15.66 3.86
CA SER A 74 -16.47 15.67 2.57
C SER A 74 -17.42 16.87 2.51
N LYS A 75 -18.34 17.04 3.47
CA LYS A 75 -19.25 18.20 3.52
C LYS A 75 -18.50 19.55 3.54
N GLN A 76 -17.38 19.63 4.26
CA GLN A 76 -16.59 20.85 4.38
C GLN A 76 -15.87 21.23 3.07
N TYR A 77 -15.28 20.25 2.37
CA TYR A 77 -14.38 20.53 1.23
C TYR A 77 -14.96 20.19 -0.14
N PHE A 78 -16.07 19.45 -0.21
CA PHE A 78 -16.71 19.03 -1.46
C PHE A 78 -16.99 20.22 -2.38
N ASN A 79 -17.67 21.25 -1.89
CA ASN A 79 -18.00 22.43 -2.69
C ASN A 79 -16.75 23.16 -3.19
N THR A 80 -15.68 23.20 -2.38
CA THR A 80 -14.43 23.84 -2.77
C THR A 80 -13.76 23.07 -3.89
N LEU A 81 -13.59 21.75 -3.80
CA LEU A 81 -12.96 20.98 -4.88
C LEU A 81 -13.85 20.93 -6.13
N ASN A 82 -15.16 20.78 -5.94
CA ASN A 82 -16.13 20.66 -7.03
C ASN A 82 -16.19 21.92 -7.89
N SER A 83 -15.98 23.12 -7.33
CA SER A 83 -15.95 24.36 -8.10
C SER A 83 -14.79 24.43 -9.11
N PHE A 84 -13.73 23.64 -8.91
CA PHE A 84 -12.58 23.58 -9.82
C PHE A 84 -12.68 22.47 -10.86
N ARG A 85 -13.72 21.62 -10.86
CA ARG A 85 -13.88 20.58 -11.90
C ARG A 85 -13.94 21.14 -13.31
N GLY A 86 -14.42 22.37 -13.49
CA GLY A 86 -14.44 23.05 -14.79
C GLY A 86 -13.05 23.34 -15.38
N LYS A 87 -11.98 23.27 -14.57
CA LYS A 87 -10.58 23.41 -15.02
C LYS A 87 -10.03 22.13 -15.64
N VAL A 88 -10.68 20.98 -15.41
CA VAL A 88 -10.32 19.73 -16.07
C VAL A 88 -10.66 19.90 -17.56
N LYS A 89 -9.60 20.05 -18.36
CA LYS A 89 -9.64 20.31 -19.80
C LYS A 89 -8.54 19.51 -20.48
N ALA A 90 -8.79 19.11 -21.72
CA ALA A 90 -7.75 18.58 -22.58
C ALA A 90 -6.58 19.56 -22.69
N TYR A 91 -5.37 19.04 -22.81
CA TYR A 91 -4.16 19.83 -22.94
C TYR A 91 -3.17 19.16 -23.88
N ASN A 92 -2.26 19.96 -24.44
CA ASN A 92 -1.18 19.44 -25.25
C ASN A 92 -0.12 18.78 -24.34
N ALA A 93 0.08 17.47 -24.51
CA ALA A 93 1.03 16.68 -23.73
C ALA A 93 2.48 17.15 -23.91
N GLU A 94 2.89 17.44 -25.14
CA GLU A 94 4.24 17.89 -25.47
C GLU A 94 4.58 19.24 -24.81
N SER A 95 3.61 20.17 -24.75
CA SER A 95 3.76 21.44 -24.04
C SER A 95 4.06 21.24 -22.55
N VAL A 96 3.35 20.33 -21.87
CA VAL A 96 3.61 20.03 -20.45
C VAL A 96 4.97 19.33 -20.28
N GLN A 97 5.31 18.41 -21.19
CA GLN A 97 6.58 17.71 -21.15
C GLN A 97 7.77 18.67 -21.27
N ASN A 98 7.69 19.65 -22.17
CA ASN A 98 8.76 20.60 -22.45
C ASN A 98 8.84 21.75 -21.44
N ALA A 99 7.72 22.15 -20.84
CA ALA A 99 7.68 23.23 -19.86
C ALA A 99 8.33 22.88 -18.51
N GLY A 100 8.47 21.58 -18.23
CA GLY A 100 8.83 21.10 -16.90
C GLY A 100 7.68 21.24 -15.89
N LEU A 101 7.97 21.08 -14.60
CA LEU A 101 6.97 21.25 -13.54
C LEU A 101 6.46 22.71 -13.52
N LYS A 102 5.14 22.89 -13.59
CA LYS A 102 4.48 24.20 -13.41
C LYS A 102 3.42 24.13 -12.34
N VAL A 103 3.21 25.26 -11.67
CA VAL A 103 2.21 25.42 -10.61
C VAL A 103 1.41 26.69 -10.85
N TYR A 104 0.12 26.63 -10.55
CA TYR A 104 -0.80 27.76 -10.66
C TYR A 104 -1.69 27.80 -9.43
N ASP A 105 -1.55 28.85 -8.61
CA ASP A 105 -2.40 29.04 -7.44
C ASP A 105 -3.80 29.49 -7.86
N LEU A 106 -4.80 28.66 -7.57
CA LEU A 106 -6.20 28.87 -7.95
C LEU A 106 -7.02 29.49 -6.81
N LYS A 107 -6.62 29.24 -5.56
CA LYS A 107 -7.24 29.79 -4.35
C LYS A 107 -6.20 29.89 -3.25
N SER A 108 -6.04 31.06 -2.66
CA SER A 108 -5.19 31.26 -1.48
C SER A 108 -5.91 30.87 -0.18
N SER A 109 -5.12 30.64 0.87
CA SER A 109 -5.60 30.36 2.23
C SER A 109 -4.60 30.92 3.24
N ASP A 110 -5.03 31.14 4.48
CA ASP A 110 -4.18 31.55 5.61
C ASP A 110 -3.78 30.36 6.50
N GLY A 111 -4.03 29.13 6.05
CA GLY A 111 -3.60 27.91 6.75
C GLY A 111 -2.08 27.76 6.83
N ALA A 112 -1.64 26.75 7.59
CA ALA A 112 -0.23 26.40 7.71
C ALA A 112 0.38 26.08 6.34
N GLU A 113 1.63 26.52 6.12
CA GLU A 113 2.35 26.27 4.88
C GLU A 113 2.96 24.87 4.83
N ILE A 114 2.90 24.23 3.67
CA ILE A 114 3.58 22.97 3.39
C ILE A 114 5.01 23.29 2.94
N THR A 115 5.97 22.91 3.77
CA THR A 115 7.41 23.13 3.56
C THR A 115 8.15 21.79 3.55
N ASP A 116 9.47 21.79 3.30
CA ASP A 116 10.30 20.58 3.42
C ASP A 116 10.31 19.99 4.84
N ALA A 117 9.94 20.78 5.85
CA ALA A 117 9.78 20.31 7.23
C ALA A 117 8.46 19.55 7.44
N THR A 118 7.46 19.73 6.58
CA THR A 118 6.14 19.11 6.71
C THR A 118 6.23 17.61 6.45
N LYS A 119 6.10 16.80 7.50
CA LYS A 119 6.22 15.34 7.42
C LYS A 119 4.92 14.64 7.03
N SER A 120 3.78 15.27 7.32
CA SER A 120 2.48 14.71 6.97
C SER A 120 1.45 15.77 6.72
N TYR A 121 0.54 15.51 5.78
CA TYR A 121 -0.63 16.33 5.51
C TYR A 121 -1.73 15.46 4.89
N TYR A 122 -2.92 16.04 4.75
CA TYR A 122 -4.02 15.42 4.05
C TYR A 122 -4.37 16.24 2.82
N ALA A 123 -4.84 15.59 1.76
CA ALA A 123 -5.25 16.30 0.55
C ALA A 123 -6.47 15.65 -0.10
N TYR A 124 -7.23 16.49 -0.78
CA TYR A 124 -8.14 16.08 -1.84
C TYR A 124 -7.61 16.55 -3.19
N TYR A 125 -7.98 15.86 -4.26
CA TYR A 125 -7.41 16.13 -5.57
C TYR A 125 -8.26 15.63 -6.74
N ILE A 126 -7.88 16.09 -7.92
CA ILE A 126 -8.31 15.59 -9.23
C ILE A 126 -7.04 15.40 -10.06
N GLY A 127 -6.81 14.22 -10.61
CA GLY A 127 -5.73 13.94 -11.57
C GLY A 127 -6.30 13.56 -12.93
N TRP A 128 -5.81 14.21 -14.00
CA TRP A 128 -6.31 13.95 -15.35
C TRP A 128 -5.22 13.91 -16.43
N CYS A 129 -5.58 13.23 -17.51
CA CYS A 129 -4.78 12.94 -18.68
C CYS A 129 -4.90 14.04 -19.75
N PRO A 130 -4.01 14.05 -20.76
CA PRO A 130 -4.02 15.04 -21.85
C PRO A 130 -5.35 15.11 -22.62
N ASP A 131 -6.09 14.00 -22.67
CA ASP A 131 -7.38 13.87 -23.35
C ASP A 131 -8.59 14.29 -22.49
N GLU A 132 -8.37 15.00 -21.37
CA GLU A 132 -9.37 15.40 -20.37
C GLU A 132 -9.88 14.25 -19.48
N SER A 133 -9.46 13.02 -19.69
CA SER A 133 -9.92 11.90 -18.87
C SER A 133 -9.34 11.96 -17.45
N VAL A 134 -10.22 11.87 -16.44
CA VAL A 134 -9.81 11.80 -15.04
C VAL A 134 -9.39 10.35 -14.74
N PHE A 135 -8.11 10.13 -14.49
CA PHE A 135 -7.59 8.79 -14.15
C PHE A 135 -7.74 8.48 -12.66
N ASP A 136 -7.72 9.51 -11.80
CA ASP A 136 -7.98 9.36 -10.37
C ASP A 136 -8.49 10.68 -9.77
N SER A 137 -9.32 10.59 -8.74
CA SER A 137 -9.78 11.76 -8.00
C SER A 137 -10.27 11.38 -6.61
N SER A 138 -10.41 12.38 -5.75
CA SER A 138 -11.01 12.22 -4.43
C SER A 138 -12.53 12.16 -4.44
N PHE A 139 -13.19 12.29 -5.59
CA PHE A 139 -14.64 12.16 -5.68
C PHE A 139 -15.11 10.70 -5.59
N ASP A 140 -16.33 10.50 -5.10
CA ASP A 140 -17.02 9.21 -5.10
C ASP A 140 -17.35 8.72 -6.52
N ASP A 141 -17.77 9.64 -7.39
CA ASP A 141 -18.03 9.40 -8.81
C ASP A 141 -17.34 10.46 -9.68
N PRO A 142 -16.60 10.09 -10.74
CA PRO A 142 -15.85 11.03 -11.56
C PRO A 142 -16.73 11.94 -12.43
N LYS A 143 -17.95 11.52 -12.77
CA LYS A 143 -18.87 12.24 -13.69
C LYS A 143 -19.88 13.08 -12.91
N LYS A 144 -20.55 12.48 -11.93
CA LYS A 144 -21.63 13.07 -11.14
C LYS A 144 -21.34 12.91 -9.64
N PRO A 145 -20.29 13.58 -9.12
CA PRO A 145 -19.91 13.44 -7.73
C PRO A 145 -20.99 13.96 -6.80
N THR A 146 -21.21 13.26 -5.69
CA THR A 146 -22.09 13.72 -4.60
C THR A 146 -21.36 13.90 -3.29
N THR A 147 -20.21 13.24 -3.15
CA THR A 147 -19.36 13.28 -1.96
C THR A 147 -17.88 13.18 -2.33
N LEU A 148 -17.00 13.46 -1.35
CA LEU A 148 -15.59 13.07 -1.41
C LEU A 148 -15.38 11.76 -0.64
N LYS A 149 -14.47 10.93 -1.16
CA LYS A 149 -13.91 9.75 -0.48
C LYS A 149 -13.07 10.18 0.73
N GLU A 150 -12.46 9.21 1.41
CA GLU A 150 -11.46 9.47 2.43
C GLU A 150 -10.30 10.32 1.85
N PRO A 151 -9.83 11.36 2.58
CA PRO A 151 -8.73 12.18 2.11
C PRO A 151 -7.44 11.36 1.99
N LEU A 152 -6.63 11.71 0.99
CA LEU A 152 -5.29 11.15 0.82
C LEU A 152 -4.45 11.51 2.04
N ALA A 153 -4.06 10.52 2.82
CA ALA A 153 -3.13 10.66 3.93
C ALA A 153 -1.70 10.59 3.39
N VAL A 154 -0.98 11.71 3.40
CA VAL A 154 0.43 11.75 3.05
C VAL A 154 1.23 11.69 4.34
N THR A 155 1.87 10.55 4.62
CA THR A 155 2.68 10.33 5.82
C THR A 155 4.18 10.36 5.54
N ASN A 156 4.56 10.29 4.26
CA ASN A 156 5.91 10.53 3.76
C ASN A 156 5.80 11.20 2.39
N PRO A 157 6.02 12.53 2.26
CA PRO A 157 5.94 13.20 0.98
C PRO A 157 6.88 12.62 -0.09
N ALA A 158 7.98 11.97 0.30
CA ALA A 158 8.89 11.33 -0.64
C ALA A 158 8.35 10.02 -1.25
N SER A 159 7.22 9.49 -0.75
CA SER A 159 6.58 8.30 -1.32
C SER A 159 5.58 8.62 -2.45
N LEU A 160 5.38 9.89 -2.76
CA LEU A 160 4.57 10.33 -3.90
C LEU A 160 5.44 10.52 -5.14
N ILE A 161 4.80 10.69 -6.30
CA ILE A 161 5.49 11.11 -7.53
C ILE A 161 6.19 12.46 -7.29
N ALA A 162 7.42 12.60 -7.81
CA ALA A 162 8.27 13.75 -7.52
C ALA A 162 7.61 15.10 -7.84
N GLY A 163 6.85 15.17 -8.94
CA GLY A 163 6.15 16.38 -9.35
C GLY A 163 5.05 16.80 -8.36
N TRP A 164 4.42 15.86 -7.66
CA TRP A 164 3.48 16.20 -6.60
C TRP A 164 4.24 16.80 -5.41
N SER A 165 5.29 16.11 -4.96
CA SER A 165 6.07 16.49 -3.79
C SER A 165 6.74 17.85 -3.95
N GLU A 166 7.20 18.19 -5.15
CA GLU A 166 7.73 19.51 -5.47
C GLU A 166 6.62 20.55 -5.72
N GLY A 167 5.56 20.18 -6.46
CA GLY A 167 4.49 21.10 -6.85
C GLY A 167 3.64 21.61 -5.68
N ILE A 168 3.57 20.84 -4.58
CA ILE A 168 2.82 21.21 -3.38
C ILE A 168 3.59 22.15 -2.44
N LYS A 169 4.91 22.30 -2.59
CA LYS A 169 5.71 23.16 -1.70
C LYS A 169 5.23 24.61 -1.76
N GLY A 170 5.18 25.25 -0.60
CA GLY A 170 4.66 26.60 -0.45
C GLY A 170 3.13 26.71 -0.50
N MET A 171 2.39 25.62 -0.74
CA MET A 171 0.94 25.65 -0.58
C MET A 171 0.56 25.76 0.89
N LYS A 172 -0.48 26.54 1.18
CA LYS A 172 -1.10 26.60 2.50
C LYS A 172 -2.27 25.64 2.61
N ILE A 173 -2.48 25.05 3.78
CA ILE A 173 -3.66 24.21 4.05
C ILE A 173 -4.94 25.00 3.73
N GLY A 174 -5.84 24.43 2.93
CA GLY A 174 -7.08 25.04 2.44
C GLY A 174 -6.95 25.82 1.12
N ALA A 175 -5.73 26.01 0.61
CA ALA A 175 -5.48 26.56 -0.72
C ALA A 175 -5.83 25.55 -1.82
N VAL A 176 -5.96 26.01 -3.06
CA VAL A 176 -6.13 25.14 -4.24
C VAL A 176 -5.10 25.52 -5.29
N ARG A 177 -4.42 24.51 -5.86
CA ARG A 177 -3.39 24.69 -6.87
C ARG A 177 -3.58 23.70 -8.02
N GLU A 178 -3.36 24.17 -9.24
CA GLU A 178 -3.13 23.30 -10.39
C GLU A 178 -1.62 23.03 -10.52
N VAL A 179 -1.26 21.78 -10.79
CA VAL A 179 0.12 21.34 -10.98
C VAL A 179 0.22 20.57 -12.29
N ASP A 180 1.10 21.04 -13.19
CA ASP A 180 1.43 20.38 -14.43
C ASP A 180 2.70 19.57 -14.23
N ILE A 181 2.61 18.26 -14.36
CA ILE A 181 3.69 17.33 -14.04
C ILE A 181 4.16 16.65 -15.34
N PRO A 182 5.39 16.90 -15.81
CA PRO A 182 5.96 16.15 -16.94
C PRO A 182 6.10 14.67 -16.57
N GLY A 183 6.05 13.78 -17.56
CA GLY A 183 6.01 12.33 -17.32
C GLY A 183 7.14 11.79 -16.46
N ALA A 184 8.34 12.38 -16.59
CA ALA A 184 9.54 12.00 -15.85
C ALA A 184 9.44 12.32 -14.34
N LEU A 185 8.61 13.29 -13.97
CA LEU A 185 8.29 13.63 -12.57
C LEU A 185 6.98 12.99 -12.10
N ALA A 186 6.27 12.29 -12.99
CA ALA A 186 5.10 11.47 -12.69
C ALA A 186 5.51 10.01 -12.47
N TYR A 187 5.09 9.11 -13.37
CA TYR A 187 5.37 7.68 -13.28
C TYR A 187 6.51 7.21 -14.19
N GLY A 188 7.12 8.12 -14.97
CA GLY A 188 8.22 7.80 -15.89
C GLY A 188 7.90 6.59 -16.76
N ASN A 189 8.89 5.72 -16.95
CA ASN A 189 8.74 4.48 -17.74
C ASN A 189 8.32 3.26 -16.90
N ASP A 190 8.10 3.44 -15.60
CA ASP A 190 7.83 2.36 -14.65
C ASP A 190 6.40 1.85 -14.76
N ARG A 191 5.46 2.74 -15.14
CA ARG A 191 4.04 2.43 -15.25
C ARG A 191 3.41 3.14 -16.45
N GLU A 192 2.55 2.41 -17.15
CA GLU A 192 1.67 2.99 -18.17
C GLU A 192 0.46 3.68 -17.50
N ILE A 193 0.16 4.90 -17.94
CA ILE A 193 -0.98 5.69 -17.49
C ILE A 193 -1.40 6.65 -18.60
N CYS A 194 -2.68 7.01 -18.70
CA CYS A 194 -3.17 7.87 -19.78
C CYS A 194 -2.85 7.33 -21.19
N GLY A 195 -2.80 6.00 -21.34
CA GLY A 195 -2.55 5.31 -22.61
C GLY A 195 -1.09 5.23 -23.06
N ALA A 196 -0.13 5.69 -22.25
CA ALA A 196 1.30 5.58 -22.57
C ALA A 196 2.19 5.55 -21.32
N LYS A 197 3.46 5.17 -21.50
CA LYS A 197 4.51 5.41 -20.51
C LYS A 197 5.00 6.85 -20.61
N ASN A 198 5.54 7.36 -19.51
CA ASN A 198 6.07 8.72 -19.41
C ASN A 198 5.03 9.79 -19.81
N SER A 199 3.75 9.53 -19.54
CA SER A 199 2.67 10.45 -19.80
C SER A 199 2.71 11.63 -18.83
N PRO A 200 2.64 12.88 -19.31
CA PRO A 200 2.46 14.03 -18.43
C PRO A 200 1.06 13.98 -17.81
N LEU A 201 0.96 14.51 -16.60
CA LEU A 201 -0.27 14.55 -15.81
C LEU A 201 -0.54 15.97 -15.35
N LYS A 202 -1.80 16.32 -15.20
CA LYS A 202 -2.21 17.53 -14.48
C LYS A 202 -2.98 17.15 -13.23
N PHE A 203 -2.82 17.96 -12.19
CA PHE A 203 -3.52 17.81 -10.92
C PHE A 203 -4.14 19.11 -10.45
N ILE A 204 -5.30 19.02 -9.81
CA ILE A 204 -5.81 20.03 -8.90
C ILE A 204 -5.65 19.46 -7.51
N ILE A 205 -4.95 20.18 -6.63
CA ILE A 205 -4.63 19.73 -5.28
C ILE A 205 -5.24 20.71 -4.28
N LEU A 206 -5.92 20.17 -3.28
CA LEU A 206 -6.48 20.87 -2.13
C LEU A 206 -5.92 20.20 -0.87
N PRO A 207 -4.81 20.70 -0.28
CA PRO A 207 -4.40 20.26 1.05
C PRO A 207 -5.42 20.70 2.10
N ILE A 208 -5.71 19.84 3.07
CA ILE A 208 -6.78 20.05 4.05
C ILE A 208 -6.32 19.81 5.49
N SER A 209 -7.01 20.44 6.42
CA SER A 209 -7.01 20.03 7.82
C SER A 209 -8.07 18.96 8.04
N VAL A 210 -7.75 17.96 8.85
CA VAL A 210 -8.69 16.92 9.32
C VAL A 210 -8.82 17.00 10.84
N THR A 211 -9.91 16.45 11.38
CA THR A 211 -10.14 16.38 12.84
C THR A 211 -9.13 15.46 13.53
N ASP A 212 -8.86 15.69 14.82
CA ASP A 212 -7.98 14.81 15.58
C ASP A 212 -8.57 13.40 15.76
N GLU A 213 -9.91 13.30 15.78
CA GLU A 213 -10.65 12.04 15.66
C GLU A 213 -10.23 11.27 14.40
N TYR A 214 -10.26 11.93 13.23
CA TYR A 214 -9.85 11.31 11.97
C TYR A 214 -8.38 10.91 11.96
N LYS A 215 -7.47 11.75 12.47
CA LYS A 215 -6.03 11.42 12.57
C LYS A 215 -5.80 10.17 13.39
N THR A 216 -6.47 10.07 14.54
CA THR A 216 -6.37 8.93 15.45
C THR A 216 -6.87 7.66 14.76
N LEU A 217 -8.08 7.71 14.19
CA LEU A 217 -8.66 6.58 13.45
C LEU A 217 -7.77 6.14 12.29
N ASN A 218 -7.21 7.09 11.54
CA ASN A 218 -6.34 6.79 10.39
C ASN A 218 -5.02 6.15 10.83
N SER A 219 -4.45 6.60 11.95
CA SER A 219 -3.25 5.99 12.53
C SER A 219 -3.51 4.56 13.02
N GLU A 220 -4.62 4.33 13.71
CA GLU A 220 -5.01 3.01 14.19
C GLU A 220 -5.27 2.05 13.03
N TYR A 221 -6.01 2.50 12.01
CA TYR A 221 -6.25 1.74 10.79
C TYR A 221 -4.93 1.36 10.10
N SER A 222 -4.00 2.31 9.96
CA SER A 222 -2.69 2.06 9.34
C SER A 222 -1.88 1.00 10.12
N LYS A 223 -1.89 1.06 11.46
CA LYS A 223 -1.23 0.05 12.31
C LYS A 223 -1.85 -1.33 12.14
N LEU A 224 -3.18 -1.41 12.13
CA LEU A 224 -3.90 -2.66 11.88
C LEU A 224 -3.64 -3.22 10.49
N TYR A 225 -3.55 -2.36 9.47
CA TYR A 225 -3.29 -2.76 8.10
C TYR A 225 -1.88 -3.34 7.95
N ASN A 226 -0.88 -2.71 8.58
CA ASN A 226 0.47 -3.25 8.64
C ASN A 226 0.51 -4.61 9.37
N LYS A 227 -0.26 -4.75 10.46
CA LYS A 227 -0.40 -6.04 11.17
C LYS A 227 -1.03 -7.10 10.27
N TYR A 228 -2.11 -6.77 9.55
CA TYR A 228 -2.77 -7.64 8.58
C TYR A 228 -1.78 -8.14 7.52
N GLN A 229 -1.01 -7.22 6.90
CA GLN A 229 -0.03 -7.55 5.88
C GLN A 229 1.07 -8.48 6.41
N LYS A 230 1.55 -8.22 7.63
CA LYS A 230 2.55 -9.08 8.27
C LYS A 230 2.02 -10.49 8.50
N ILE A 231 0.81 -10.64 9.05
CA ILE A 231 0.20 -11.96 9.28
C ILE A 231 -0.03 -12.67 7.95
N GLN A 232 -0.48 -11.96 6.92
CA GLN A 232 -0.70 -12.54 5.59
C GLN A 232 0.61 -13.03 4.95
N ALA A 233 1.70 -12.25 5.05
CA ALA A 233 3.02 -12.66 4.59
C ALA A 233 3.53 -13.90 5.34
N GLU A 234 3.31 -13.96 6.66
CA GLU A 234 3.68 -15.11 7.48
C GLU A 234 2.88 -16.37 7.13
N ILE A 235 1.58 -16.25 6.84
CA ILE A 235 0.76 -17.37 6.37
C ILE A 235 1.26 -17.87 5.02
N ASN A 236 1.56 -16.97 4.09
CA ASN A 236 2.07 -17.32 2.77
C ASN A 236 3.45 -17.99 2.86
N GLY A 237 4.31 -17.51 3.77
CA GLY A 237 5.64 -18.09 4.02
C GLY A 237 5.62 -19.43 4.76
N LEU A 238 4.55 -19.76 5.50
CA LEU A 238 4.34 -21.09 6.10
C LEU A 238 3.86 -22.14 5.08
N GLY A 239 3.41 -21.72 3.90
CA GLY A 239 2.95 -22.59 2.82
C GLY A 239 4.01 -22.90 1.75
N ALA A 240 5.20 -22.31 1.86
CA ALA A 240 6.37 -22.57 1.01
C ALA A 240 7.33 -23.54 1.71
#